data_AF-A0A8E3B2T3-F1
#
_entry.id   AF-A0A8E3B2T3-F1
#
_cell.length_a   1.000
_cell.length_b   1.000
_cell.length_c   1.000
_cell.angle_alpha   90.00
_cell.angle_beta   90.00
_cell.angle_gamma   90.00
#
_symmetry.space_group_name_H-M   'P 1'
#
loop_
_entity.id
_entity.type
_entity.pdbx_description
1 polymer ?
#
loop_
_entity_poly.entity_id
_entity_poly.type
_entity_poly.pdbx_seq_one_letter_code
_entity_poly.pdbx_strand_id
1 'polypeptide(L)'
;MEAFATNLCRCEEKNLHRTIKPRVRHPTHCRQPPGNTRTSYRAVTIPVISCSMAIGSKSRPRHLPKKSFPAYAYLPGRHPHPVRDPAGHSYRVEPMPVTADASLGSDPFLWGLDLFNHGYYWEAHEAWEGLWQVADRGGPSRVFFKALILLSAAGVKIREGKTAAAVRHSQRSAKLFRRLNGPSEHIVENALGLPPAILADYAEAATRVPAALRDVPLGRPQPVFDFVLGSDCQGH
;
A
#
# COMPACT_ATOMS: atom_id res chain seq x y z
N MET A 1 -16.33 10.89 -14.19
CA MET A 1 -15.09 10.40 -13.53
C MET A 1 -15.06 8.88 -13.58
N GLU A 2 -14.72 8.32 -14.75
CA GLU A 2 -14.83 6.90 -15.07
C GLU A 2 -13.66 6.06 -14.52
N ALA A 3 -13.98 5.01 -13.78
CA ALA A 3 -13.34 3.68 -13.92
C ALA A 3 -11.85 3.47 -13.55
N PHE A 4 -11.23 4.26 -12.68
CA PHE A 4 -9.80 4.05 -12.37
C PHE A 4 -9.50 2.90 -11.37
N ALA A 5 -10.33 2.66 -10.37
CA ALA A 5 -10.07 1.58 -9.39
C ALA A 5 -10.17 0.17 -9.99
N THR A 6 -11.02 -0.05 -11.00
CA THR A 6 -11.13 -1.34 -11.70
C THR A 6 -10.09 -1.48 -12.83
N ASN A 7 -9.73 -0.39 -13.51
CA ASN A 7 -8.82 -0.44 -14.67
C ASN A 7 -7.34 -0.52 -14.32
N LEU A 8 -6.91 -0.10 -13.11
CA LEU A 8 -5.54 -0.36 -12.65
C LEU A 8 -5.24 -1.87 -12.51
N CYS A 9 -6.26 -2.70 -12.32
CA CYS A 9 -6.11 -4.17 -12.33
C CYS A 9 -6.13 -4.78 -13.74
N ARG A 10 -6.72 -4.11 -14.76
CA ARG A 10 -6.92 -4.68 -16.11
C ARG A 10 -5.98 -4.13 -17.19
N CYS A 11 -5.42 -2.93 -17.03
CA CYS A 11 -4.54 -2.34 -18.04
C CYS A 11 -3.12 -2.93 -18.07
N GLU A 12 -2.60 -3.45 -16.97
CA GLU A 12 -1.22 -3.98 -16.93
C GLU A 12 -1.08 -5.42 -17.44
N GLU A 13 -2.14 -6.23 -17.46
CA GLU A 13 -2.10 -7.58 -18.06
C GLU A 13 -2.00 -7.54 -19.60
N LYS A 14 -2.50 -6.48 -20.24
CA LYS A 14 -2.52 -6.36 -21.71
C LYS A 14 -1.16 -6.03 -22.35
N ASN A 15 -0.14 -5.71 -21.57
CA ASN A 15 1.21 -5.40 -22.09
C ASN A 15 2.21 -6.58 -22.03
N LEU A 16 1.78 -7.77 -21.60
CA LEU A 16 2.66 -8.97 -21.57
C LEU A 16 2.54 -9.86 -22.83
N HIS A 17 1.68 -9.52 -23.79
CA HIS A 17 1.46 -10.30 -25.02
C HIS A 17 2.03 -9.61 -26.27
N ARG A 18 3.23 -9.01 -26.17
CA ARG A 18 4.05 -8.73 -27.35
C ARG A 18 5.07 -9.84 -27.52
N THR A 19 4.73 -10.75 -28.43
CA THR A 19 5.48 -11.90 -28.89
C THR A 19 6.92 -11.54 -29.26
N ILE A 20 7.90 -11.99 -28.47
CA ILE A 20 9.29 -12.10 -28.90
C ILE A 20 9.48 -13.53 -29.41
N LYS A 21 9.68 -13.68 -30.72
CA LYS A 21 10.00 -14.97 -31.36
C LYS A 21 11.35 -15.49 -30.81
N PRO A 22 11.46 -16.78 -30.43
CA PRO A 22 12.74 -17.34 -30.01
C PRO A 22 13.66 -17.51 -31.23
N ARG A 23 14.85 -16.90 -31.17
CA ARG A 23 15.93 -17.11 -32.14
C ARG A 23 16.71 -18.37 -31.73
N VAL A 24 16.59 -19.42 -32.53
CA VAL A 24 17.35 -20.67 -32.43
C VAL A 24 18.86 -20.36 -32.54
N ARG A 25 19.67 -20.85 -31.60
CA ARG A 25 21.13 -20.90 -31.72
C ARG A 25 21.59 -22.35 -31.62
N HIS A 26 22.47 -22.73 -32.55
CA HIS A 26 23.09 -24.05 -32.66
C HIS A 26 24.08 -24.34 -31.52
N PRO A 27 24.33 -25.63 -31.22
CA PRO A 27 25.15 -26.06 -30.08
C PRO A 27 26.65 -25.90 -30.35
N THR A 28 27.37 -25.29 -29.42
CA THR A 28 28.83 -25.34 -29.35
C THR A 28 29.28 -26.13 -28.12
N HIS A 29 30.30 -26.95 -28.35
CA HIS A 29 30.90 -27.94 -27.44
C HIS A 29 31.16 -27.45 -26.02
N CYS A 30 30.75 -28.26 -25.03
CA CYS A 30 31.20 -28.17 -23.65
C CYS A 30 32.64 -28.67 -23.50
N ARG A 31 33.52 -27.83 -22.95
CA ARG A 31 34.76 -28.26 -22.28
C ARG A 31 34.64 -27.93 -20.80
N GLN A 32 34.90 -28.91 -19.94
CA GLN A 32 34.99 -28.74 -18.48
C GLN A 32 36.33 -28.08 -18.09
N PRO A 33 36.34 -27.19 -17.08
CA PRO A 33 37.54 -26.89 -16.31
C PRO A 33 37.51 -27.55 -14.91
N PRO A 34 38.69 -27.91 -14.35
CA PRO A 34 38.80 -28.63 -13.08
C PRO A 34 38.94 -27.70 -11.87
N GLY A 35 38.75 -28.27 -10.67
CA GLY A 35 39.49 -27.86 -9.46
C GLY A 35 38.71 -27.05 -8.43
N ASN A 36 38.16 -27.76 -7.45
CA ASN A 36 37.56 -27.24 -6.22
C ASN A 36 38.64 -26.82 -5.21
N THR A 37 38.58 -25.59 -4.69
CA THR A 37 39.29 -25.19 -3.46
C THR A 37 38.28 -24.73 -2.40
N ARG A 38 38.21 -25.51 -1.32
CA ARG A 38 37.42 -25.24 -0.10
C ARG A 38 37.87 -23.92 0.53
N THR A 39 37.02 -22.91 0.51
CA THR A 39 37.12 -21.75 1.40
C THR A 39 36.14 -21.94 2.55
N SER A 40 36.69 -22.14 3.75
CA SER A 40 35.95 -22.24 5.01
C SER A 40 35.45 -20.86 5.42
N TYR A 41 34.16 -20.58 5.21
CA TYR A 41 33.49 -19.43 5.83
C TYR A 41 32.97 -19.85 7.22
N ARG A 42 33.51 -19.22 8.28
CA ARG A 42 32.97 -19.35 9.64
C ARG A 42 31.59 -18.70 9.68
N ALA A 43 30.56 -19.48 9.99
CA ALA A 43 29.22 -18.99 10.25
C ALA A 43 29.24 -18.16 11.55
N VAL A 44 29.03 -16.85 11.45
CA VAL A 44 28.76 -15.99 12.60
C VAL A 44 27.28 -16.17 12.94
N THR A 45 27.00 -16.92 14.00
CA THR A 45 25.66 -17.07 14.54
C THR A 45 25.26 -15.75 15.20
N ILE A 46 24.49 -14.92 14.49
CA ILE A 46 23.82 -13.76 15.10
C ILE A 46 22.68 -14.32 15.94
N PRO A 47 22.65 -14.12 17.27
CA PRO A 47 21.53 -14.56 18.08
C PRO A 47 20.29 -13.77 17.66
N VAL A 48 19.31 -14.49 17.10
CA VAL A 48 17.98 -13.94 16.85
C VAL A 48 17.33 -13.80 18.23
N ILE A 49 17.41 -12.60 18.80
CA ILE A 49 16.67 -12.26 20.02
C ILE A 49 15.19 -12.33 19.63
N SER A 50 14.56 -13.46 19.93
CA SER A 50 13.11 -13.63 19.89
C SER A 50 12.52 -12.80 21.03
N CYS A 51 12.42 -11.49 20.81
CA CYS A 51 11.60 -10.63 21.64
C CYS A 51 10.16 -10.85 21.19
N SER A 52 9.49 -11.83 21.80
CA SER A 52 8.04 -11.92 21.75
C SER A 52 7.45 -10.74 22.51
N MET A 53 7.37 -9.58 21.84
CA MET A 53 6.54 -8.49 22.32
C MET A 53 5.10 -8.92 22.15
N ALA A 54 4.39 -9.07 23.27
CA ALA A 54 2.95 -9.11 23.30
C ALA A 54 2.41 -7.99 22.40
N ILE A 55 1.60 -8.35 21.40
CA ILE A 55 0.96 -7.40 20.49
C ILE A 55 -0.09 -6.65 21.31
N GLY A 56 0.35 -5.68 22.11
CA GLY A 56 -0.51 -4.62 22.60
C GLY A 56 -1.16 -4.00 21.38
N SER A 57 -2.49 -3.90 21.37
CA SER A 57 -3.20 -3.29 20.27
C SER A 57 -2.63 -1.88 20.08
N LYS A 58 -1.82 -1.66 19.03
CA LYS A 58 -1.35 -0.32 18.69
C LYS A 58 -2.60 0.53 18.57
N SER A 59 -2.71 1.58 19.38
CA SER A 59 -3.82 2.51 19.32
C SER A 59 -3.88 3.05 17.88
N ARG A 60 -5.08 3.07 17.29
CA ARG A 60 -5.31 3.55 15.93
C ARG A 60 -6.04 4.88 16.07
N PRO A 61 -5.33 6.01 16.20
CA PRO A 61 -5.95 7.31 16.43
C PRO A 61 -6.92 7.65 15.29
N ARG A 62 -7.94 8.43 15.63
CA ARG A 62 -8.91 9.00 14.68
C ARG A 62 -8.64 10.49 14.58
N HIS A 63 -8.20 10.95 13.41
CA HIS A 63 -7.97 12.36 13.11
C HIS A 63 -9.29 13.10 12.86
N LEU A 64 -10.31 12.42 12.34
CA LEU A 64 -11.66 12.98 12.14
C LEU A 64 -12.71 12.16 12.92
N PRO A 65 -12.69 12.20 14.28
CA PRO A 65 -13.53 11.31 15.12
C PRO A 65 -15.04 11.55 14.96
N LYS A 66 -15.45 12.75 14.52
CA LYS A 66 -16.85 13.09 14.28
C LYS A 66 -17.42 12.44 13.01
N LYS A 67 -16.57 11.94 12.11
CA LYS A 67 -16.98 11.31 10.86
C LYS A 67 -17.11 9.79 11.04
N SER A 68 -18.32 9.28 10.90
CA SER A 68 -18.59 7.84 10.96
C SER A 68 -17.90 7.09 9.82
N PHE A 69 -17.41 5.88 10.11
CA PHE A 69 -16.89 5.01 9.07
C PHE A 69 -17.99 4.52 8.12
N PRO A 70 -17.64 4.17 6.87
CA PRO A 70 -18.55 3.49 5.95
C PRO A 70 -19.10 2.19 6.55
N ALA A 71 -20.34 1.85 6.17
CA ALA A 71 -21.04 0.67 6.67
C ALA A 71 -20.30 -0.65 6.39
N TYR A 72 -19.46 -0.69 5.36
CA TYR A 72 -18.55 -1.78 5.05
C TYR A 72 -17.30 -1.23 4.37
N ALA A 73 -16.20 -1.97 4.43
CA ALA A 73 -15.06 -1.71 3.57
C ALA A 73 -15.20 -2.50 2.29
N TYR A 74 -15.18 -1.81 1.16
CA TYR A 74 -15.38 -2.42 -0.13
C TYR A 74 -14.32 -3.45 -0.45
N LEU A 75 -14.80 -4.60 -0.91
CA LEU A 75 -13.99 -5.71 -1.37
C LEU A 75 -14.63 -6.24 -2.66
N PRO A 76 -13.95 -6.09 -3.82
CA PRO A 76 -14.50 -6.50 -5.11
C PRO A 76 -15.02 -7.93 -5.11
N GLY A 77 -16.25 -8.11 -5.60
CA GLY A 77 -16.92 -9.41 -5.68
C GLY A 77 -17.56 -9.89 -4.37
N ARG A 78 -17.43 -9.15 -3.25
CA ARG A 78 -18.10 -9.48 -1.98
C ARG A 78 -19.15 -8.46 -1.54
N HIS A 79 -19.00 -7.20 -1.92
CA HIS A 79 -19.90 -6.12 -1.49
C HIS A 79 -20.36 -5.28 -2.69
N PRO A 80 -21.51 -4.60 -2.59
CA PRO A 80 -21.94 -3.62 -3.58
C PRO A 80 -20.85 -2.57 -3.84
N HIS A 81 -20.76 -2.08 -5.07
CA HIS A 81 -19.75 -1.09 -5.40
C HIS A 81 -20.11 0.28 -4.77
N PRO A 82 -19.24 0.92 -3.98
CA PRO A 82 -19.59 2.08 -3.16
C PRO A 82 -20.27 3.23 -3.90
N VAL A 83 -19.79 3.58 -5.09
CA VAL A 83 -20.29 4.72 -5.88
C VAL A 83 -21.16 4.34 -7.09
N ARG A 84 -21.13 3.07 -7.53
CA ARG A 84 -21.76 2.62 -8.79
C ARG A 84 -23.04 1.83 -8.58
N ASP A 85 -23.12 1.15 -7.44
CA ASP A 85 -24.25 0.32 -7.09
C ASP A 85 -25.25 1.16 -6.28
N PRO A 86 -26.57 1.10 -6.55
CA PRO A 86 -27.58 1.74 -5.71
C PRO A 86 -27.54 1.35 -4.23
N ALA A 87 -27.04 0.15 -3.90
CA ALA A 87 -26.79 -0.30 -2.52
C ALA A 87 -25.38 0.08 -2.00
N GLY A 88 -24.64 0.87 -2.77
CA GLY A 88 -23.31 1.38 -2.44
C GLY A 88 -23.36 2.40 -1.29
N HIS A 89 -22.43 2.31 -0.34
CA HIS A 89 -22.39 3.22 0.83
C HIS A 89 -22.02 4.68 0.48
N SER A 90 -21.69 4.95 -0.78
CA SER A 90 -21.38 6.28 -1.32
C SER A 90 -22.18 6.57 -2.60
N TYR A 91 -23.28 5.84 -2.83
CA TYR A 91 -24.09 6.03 -4.03
C TYR A 91 -24.75 7.40 -3.99
N ARG A 92 -24.51 8.22 -5.03
CA ARG A 92 -24.95 9.64 -5.12
C ARG A 92 -24.46 10.52 -3.97
N VAL A 93 -23.40 10.10 -3.27
CA VAL A 93 -22.72 10.92 -2.28
C VAL A 93 -21.56 11.61 -2.98
N GLU A 94 -21.54 12.94 -2.94
CA GLU A 94 -20.42 13.71 -3.48
C GLU A 94 -19.14 13.40 -2.68
N PRO A 95 -17.99 13.26 -3.36
CA PRO A 95 -16.71 13.07 -2.69
C PRO A 95 -16.39 14.30 -1.84
N MET A 96 -15.52 14.09 -0.86
CA MET A 96 -15.06 15.20 -0.02
C MET A 96 -14.38 16.26 -0.90
N PRO A 97 -14.73 17.55 -0.74
CA PRO A 97 -14.09 18.61 -1.50
C PRO A 97 -12.58 18.61 -1.25
N VAL A 98 -11.83 18.67 -2.34
CA VAL A 98 -10.37 18.86 -2.29
C VAL A 98 -10.09 20.31 -2.66
N THR A 99 -9.29 20.99 -1.85
CA THR A 99 -8.83 22.35 -2.15
C THR A 99 -7.89 22.34 -3.35
N ALA A 100 -7.57 23.52 -3.90
CA ALA A 100 -6.69 23.61 -5.06
C ALA A 100 -5.25 23.08 -4.78
N ASP A 101 -4.88 22.99 -3.51
CA ASP A 101 -3.60 22.48 -3.02
C ASP A 101 -3.74 21.11 -2.34
N ALA A 102 -2.75 20.24 -2.55
CA ALA A 102 -2.72 18.89 -1.98
C ALA A 102 -2.18 18.89 -0.53
N SER A 103 -2.86 19.60 0.37
CA SER A 103 -2.41 19.83 1.75
C SER A 103 -2.45 18.57 2.63
N LEU A 104 -1.37 18.33 3.36
CA LEU A 104 -1.20 17.23 4.33
C LEU A 104 -1.87 17.48 5.69
N GLY A 105 -2.59 18.59 5.85
CA GLY A 105 -3.47 18.84 7.00
C GLY A 105 -4.96 18.86 6.63
N SER A 106 -5.28 18.63 5.35
CA SER A 106 -6.65 18.74 4.85
C SER A 106 -7.53 17.57 5.29
N ASP A 107 -8.84 17.81 5.40
CA ASP A 107 -9.82 16.77 5.74
C ASP A 107 -9.72 15.52 4.83
N PRO A 108 -9.55 15.62 3.50
CA PRO A 108 -9.37 14.43 2.65
C PRO A 108 -8.13 13.61 3.01
N PHE A 109 -7.03 14.26 3.39
CA PHE A 109 -5.80 13.58 3.79
C PHE A 109 -5.99 12.83 5.10
N LEU A 110 -6.48 13.54 6.14
CA LEU A 110 -6.75 12.98 7.47
C LEU A 110 -7.80 11.87 7.41
N TRP A 111 -8.79 12.02 6.54
CA TRP A 111 -9.80 11.00 6.31
C TRP A 111 -9.21 9.71 5.72
N GLY A 112 -8.30 9.85 4.76
CA GLY A 112 -7.58 8.70 4.21
C GLY A 112 -6.72 7.98 5.26
N LEU A 113 -6.09 8.71 6.20
CA LEU A 113 -5.36 8.11 7.33
C LEU A 113 -6.29 7.27 8.20
N ASP A 114 -7.42 7.84 8.62
CA ASP A 114 -8.43 7.15 9.43
C ASP A 114 -8.89 5.86 8.76
N LEU A 115 -9.23 5.93 7.47
CA LEU A 115 -9.70 4.79 6.68
C LEU A 115 -8.62 3.71 6.52
N PHE A 116 -7.40 4.10 6.14
CA PHE A 116 -6.29 3.18 5.94
C PHE A 116 -5.95 2.44 7.24
N ASN A 117 -5.81 3.20 8.33
CA ASN A 117 -5.53 2.66 9.65
C ASN A 117 -6.65 1.79 10.17
N HIS A 118 -7.85 1.81 9.61
CA HIS A 118 -8.94 0.94 10.05
C HIS A 118 -9.29 -0.14 9.04
N GLY A 119 -8.52 -0.34 7.97
CA GLY A 119 -8.73 -1.44 7.01
C GLY A 119 -9.68 -1.13 5.86
N TYR A 120 -10.13 0.12 5.74
CA TYR A 120 -10.95 0.66 4.65
C TYR A 120 -10.06 1.10 3.48
N TYR A 121 -9.31 0.15 2.92
CA TYR A 121 -8.25 0.45 1.98
C TYR A 121 -8.72 1.03 0.65
N TRP A 122 -9.87 0.56 0.14
CA TRP A 122 -10.40 1.11 -1.10
C TRP A 122 -10.88 2.55 -0.87
N GLU A 123 -11.53 2.81 0.25
CA GLU A 123 -12.01 4.14 0.59
C GLU A 123 -10.84 5.10 0.84
N ALA A 124 -9.75 4.62 1.47
CA ALA A 124 -8.52 5.40 1.65
C ALA A 124 -7.84 5.74 0.31
N HIS A 125 -7.82 4.79 -0.64
CA HIS A 125 -7.40 5.06 -2.02
C HIS A 125 -8.20 6.24 -2.57
N GLU A 126 -9.52 6.17 -2.58
CA GLU A 126 -10.37 7.20 -3.18
C GLU A 126 -10.20 8.57 -2.50
N ALA A 127 -10.06 8.60 -1.17
CA ALA A 127 -9.82 9.83 -0.42
C ALA A 127 -8.53 10.54 -0.87
N TRP A 128 -7.47 9.79 -1.17
CA TRP A 128 -6.19 10.35 -1.62
C TRP A 128 -6.10 10.56 -3.14
N GLU A 129 -6.96 9.95 -3.96
CA GLU A 129 -6.96 10.12 -5.42
C GLU A 129 -7.22 11.58 -5.81
N GLY A 130 -8.15 12.27 -5.14
CA GLY A 130 -8.42 13.69 -5.39
C GLY A 130 -7.20 14.58 -5.10
N LEU A 131 -6.51 14.35 -3.97
CA LEU A 131 -5.26 15.05 -3.62
C LEU A 131 -4.14 14.76 -4.63
N TRP A 132 -4.04 13.52 -5.11
CA TRP A 132 -3.09 13.16 -6.16
C TRP A 132 -3.37 13.89 -7.47
N GLN A 133 -4.64 14.09 -7.84
CA GLN A 133 -5.02 14.76 -9.08
C GLN A 133 -4.57 16.23 -9.11
N VAL A 134 -4.78 16.95 -8.02
CA VAL A 134 -4.44 18.38 -7.88
C VAL A 134 -2.96 18.63 -7.56
N ALA A 135 -2.24 17.61 -7.06
CA ALA A 135 -0.80 17.74 -6.79
C ALA A 135 0.02 18.00 -8.08
N ASP A 136 1.03 18.87 -7.95
CA ASP A 136 1.92 19.28 -9.04
C ASP A 136 2.53 18.11 -9.80
N ARG A 137 2.44 18.17 -11.13
CA ARG A 137 3.02 17.14 -12.00
C ARG A 137 4.54 17.14 -11.86
N GLY A 138 5.07 16.05 -11.31
CA GLY A 138 6.51 15.88 -11.05
C GLY A 138 6.97 16.30 -9.65
N GLY A 139 6.09 16.90 -8.84
CA GLY A 139 6.39 17.28 -7.47
C GLY A 139 6.42 16.09 -6.49
N PRO A 140 7.07 16.25 -5.32
CA PRO A 140 7.15 15.20 -4.30
C PRO A 140 5.77 14.80 -3.76
N SER A 141 4.82 15.73 -3.62
CA SER A 141 3.45 15.42 -3.19
C SER A 141 2.75 14.45 -4.13
N ARG A 142 2.96 14.57 -5.44
CA ARG A 142 2.40 13.64 -6.44
C ARG A 142 2.97 12.23 -6.28
N VAL A 143 4.26 12.12 -5.98
CA VAL A 143 4.94 10.84 -5.71
C VAL A 143 4.43 10.23 -4.40
N PHE A 144 4.31 11.06 -3.37
CA PHE A 144 3.77 10.70 -2.05
C PHE A 144 2.36 10.13 -2.10
N PHE A 145 1.39 10.87 -2.66
CA PHE A 145 0.02 10.36 -2.79
C PHE A 145 -0.05 9.13 -3.68
N LYS A 146 0.79 9.04 -4.73
CA LYS A 146 0.82 7.84 -5.56
C LYS A 146 1.32 6.61 -4.80
N ALA A 147 2.29 6.79 -3.90
CA ALA A 147 2.77 5.72 -3.03
C ALA A 147 1.64 5.24 -2.10
N LEU A 148 0.98 6.16 -1.39
CA LEU A 148 -0.16 5.86 -0.52
C LEU A 148 -1.31 5.15 -1.24
N ILE A 149 -1.68 5.61 -2.45
CA ILE A 149 -2.71 4.97 -3.28
C ILE A 149 -2.32 3.52 -3.64
N LEU A 150 -1.06 3.28 -4.01
CA LEU A 150 -0.57 1.93 -4.30
C LEU A 150 -0.54 1.04 -3.05
N LEU A 151 -0.17 1.59 -1.90
CA LEU A 151 -0.19 0.88 -0.63
C LEU A 151 -1.62 0.47 -0.24
N SER A 152 -2.59 1.37 -0.39
CA SER A 152 -4.02 1.08 -0.25
C SER A 152 -4.49 -0.02 -1.20
N ALA A 153 -4.13 0.06 -2.49
CA ALA A 153 -4.43 -0.99 -3.45
C ALA A 153 -3.84 -2.34 -3.04
N ALA A 154 -2.60 -2.37 -2.50
CA ALA A 154 -2.02 -3.58 -1.96
C ALA A 154 -2.85 -4.15 -0.80
N GLY A 155 -3.30 -3.31 0.14
CA GLY A 155 -4.18 -3.71 1.24
C GLY A 155 -5.49 -4.34 0.77
N VAL A 156 -6.13 -3.79 -0.26
CA VAL A 156 -7.30 -4.41 -0.90
C VAL A 156 -6.94 -5.79 -1.46
N LYS A 157 -5.82 -5.93 -2.18
CA LYS A 157 -5.41 -7.20 -2.79
C LYS A 157 -5.00 -8.27 -1.77
N ILE A 158 -4.41 -7.88 -0.64
CA ILE A 158 -4.17 -8.79 0.48
C ILE A 158 -5.52 -9.33 0.98
N ARG A 159 -6.50 -8.45 1.23
CA ARG A 159 -7.85 -8.85 1.67
C ARG A 159 -8.63 -9.69 0.64
N GLU A 160 -8.38 -9.49 -0.66
CA GLU A 160 -8.93 -10.33 -1.74
C GLU A 160 -8.26 -11.72 -1.82
N GLY A 161 -7.16 -11.96 -1.11
CA GLY A 161 -6.34 -13.17 -1.25
C GLY A 161 -5.51 -13.21 -2.54
N LYS A 162 -5.32 -12.06 -3.22
CA LYS A 162 -4.59 -11.97 -4.50
C LYS A 162 -3.14 -11.58 -4.29
N THR A 163 -2.35 -12.51 -3.76
CA THR A 163 -0.96 -12.30 -3.35
C THR A 163 -0.08 -11.67 -4.44
N ALA A 164 -0.12 -12.19 -5.67
CA ALA A 164 0.71 -11.66 -6.76
C ALA A 164 0.38 -10.19 -7.09
N ALA A 165 -0.89 -9.80 -7.03
CA ALA A 165 -1.29 -8.41 -7.25
C ALA A 165 -0.89 -7.51 -6.08
N ALA A 166 -1.04 -8.00 -4.84
CA ALA A 166 -0.57 -7.30 -3.65
C ALA A 166 0.94 -7.01 -3.71
N VAL A 167 1.76 -8.02 -4.03
CA VAL A 167 3.22 -7.87 -4.16
C VAL A 167 3.58 -6.77 -5.17
N ARG A 168 2.95 -6.77 -6.36
CA ARG A 168 3.24 -5.74 -7.38
C ARG A 168 2.92 -4.32 -6.88
N HIS A 169 1.78 -4.14 -6.22
CA HIS A 169 1.40 -2.82 -5.69
C HIS A 169 2.31 -2.39 -4.54
N SER A 170 2.60 -3.29 -3.60
CA SER A 170 3.53 -3.06 -2.49
C SER A 170 4.93 -2.66 -2.96
N GLN A 171 5.51 -3.40 -3.90
CA GLN A 171 6.85 -3.11 -4.44
C GLN A 171 6.90 -1.75 -5.16
N ARG A 172 5.86 -1.42 -5.93
CA ARG A 172 5.77 -0.11 -6.59
C ARG A 172 5.61 1.02 -5.58
N SER A 173 4.79 0.81 -4.55
CA SER A 173 4.65 1.75 -3.43
C SER A 173 6.00 1.99 -2.74
N ALA A 174 6.69 0.91 -2.37
CA ALA A 174 8.00 0.96 -1.72
C ALA A 174 9.03 1.73 -2.57
N LYS A 175 9.07 1.47 -3.88
CA LYS A 175 9.94 2.22 -4.82
C LYS A 175 9.63 3.71 -4.82
N LEU A 176 8.37 4.13 -4.70
CA LEU A 176 8.01 5.54 -4.65
C LEU A 176 8.37 6.17 -3.31
N PHE A 177 8.13 5.50 -2.19
CA PHE A 177 8.57 5.98 -0.89
C PHE A 177 10.08 6.19 -0.82
N ARG A 178 10.88 5.25 -1.34
CA ARG A 178 12.35 5.41 -1.40
C ARG A 178 12.83 6.58 -2.27
N ARG A 179 11.98 7.14 -3.15
CA ARG A 179 12.30 8.36 -3.92
C ARG A 179 12.05 9.65 -3.14
N LEU A 180 11.30 9.59 -2.04
CA LEU A 180 11.02 10.72 -1.17
C LEU A 180 12.16 10.81 -0.15
N ASN A 181 13.24 11.48 -0.51
CA ASN A 181 14.43 11.65 0.32
C ASN A 181 14.77 13.14 0.51
N GLY A 182 15.72 13.44 1.38
CA GLY A 182 16.18 14.81 1.63
C GLY A 182 15.05 15.69 2.17
N PRO A 183 14.78 16.88 1.60
CA PRO A 183 13.73 17.77 2.12
C PRO A 183 12.33 17.14 2.14
N SER A 184 12.04 16.20 1.23
CA SER A 184 10.74 15.50 1.18
C SER A 184 10.58 14.43 2.26
N GLU A 185 11.68 13.92 2.81
CA GLU A 185 11.65 12.90 3.87
C GLU A 185 11.01 13.44 5.14
N HIS A 186 11.46 14.61 5.60
CA HIS A 186 10.92 15.24 6.80
C HIS A 186 9.43 15.58 6.66
N ILE A 187 8.98 16.02 5.48
CA ILE A 187 7.56 16.29 5.21
C ILE A 187 6.72 15.02 5.37
N VAL A 188 7.19 13.89 4.83
CA VAL A 188 6.50 12.61 4.93
C VAL A 188 6.50 12.10 6.36
N GLU A 189 7.64 12.17 7.04
CA GLU A 189 7.76 11.73 8.43
C GLU A 189 6.84 12.52 9.35
N ASN A 190 6.78 13.84 9.21
CA ASN A 190 5.86 14.68 9.97
C ASN A 190 4.39 14.32 9.68
N ALA A 191 4.05 14.00 8.42
CA ALA A 191 2.67 13.73 8.03
C ALA A 191 2.21 12.30 8.39
N LEU A 192 3.11 11.32 8.39
CA LEU A 192 2.79 9.90 8.59
C LEU A 192 3.34 9.31 9.89
N GLY A 193 4.15 10.05 10.65
CA GLY A 193 4.84 9.57 11.86
C GLY A 193 5.93 8.53 11.56
N LEU A 194 6.30 8.32 10.29
CA LEU A 194 7.25 7.30 9.86
C LEU A 194 8.10 7.81 8.68
N PRO A 195 9.42 7.57 8.67
CA PRO A 195 10.25 7.88 7.53
C PRO A 195 9.83 7.10 6.27
N PRO A 196 9.99 7.68 5.06
CA PRO A 196 9.68 7.00 3.81
C PRO A 196 10.41 5.66 3.63
N ALA A 197 11.67 5.56 4.07
CA ALA A 197 12.42 4.31 4.00
C ALA A 197 11.75 3.19 4.83
N ILE A 198 11.29 3.52 6.04
CA ILE A 198 10.59 2.58 6.93
C ILE A 198 9.24 2.18 6.33
N LEU A 199 8.49 3.13 5.76
CA LEU A 199 7.24 2.83 5.04
C LEU A 199 7.45 1.91 3.85
N ALA A 200 8.56 2.07 3.12
CA ALA A 200 8.90 1.18 2.02
C ALA A 200 9.16 -0.25 2.49
N ASP A 201 9.89 -0.42 3.59
CA ASP A 201 10.19 -1.73 4.15
C ASP A 201 8.94 -2.41 4.70
N TYR A 202 8.06 -1.67 5.37
CA TYR A 202 6.75 -2.17 5.79
C TYR A 202 5.87 -2.59 4.61
N ALA A 203 5.83 -1.79 3.54
CA ALA A 203 5.05 -2.11 2.34
C ALA A 203 5.48 -3.45 1.73
N GLU A 204 6.79 -3.72 1.67
CA GLU A 204 7.34 -4.99 1.18
C GLU A 204 7.07 -6.14 2.15
N ALA A 205 7.29 -5.93 3.44
CA ALA A 205 7.09 -6.94 4.49
C ALA A 205 5.63 -7.44 4.56
N ALA A 206 4.66 -6.55 4.35
CA ALA A 206 3.22 -6.86 4.39
C ALA A 206 2.77 -7.96 3.41
N THR A 207 3.59 -8.28 2.41
CA THR A 207 3.28 -9.32 1.41
C THR A 207 4.12 -10.59 1.55
N ARG A 208 5.08 -10.62 2.50
CA ARG A 208 5.95 -11.79 2.75
C ARG A 208 5.24 -12.85 3.59
N VAL A 209 4.45 -12.41 4.56
CA VAL A 209 3.65 -13.28 5.42
C VAL A 209 2.18 -13.04 5.07
N PRO A 210 1.44 -14.05 4.61
CA PRO A 210 0.01 -13.92 4.38
C PRO A 210 -0.67 -13.46 5.67
N ALA A 211 -1.40 -12.35 5.61
CA ALA A 211 -2.24 -11.95 6.73
C ALA A 211 -3.23 -13.07 7.03
N ALA A 212 -3.32 -13.50 8.30
CA ALA A 212 -4.36 -14.44 8.74
C ALA A 212 -5.70 -13.70 8.73
N LEU A 213 -6.33 -13.64 7.55
CA LEU A 213 -7.62 -13.00 7.35
C LEU A 213 -8.70 -13.82 8.05
N ARG A 214 -9.46 -13.16 8.92
CA ARG A 214 -10.59 -13.71 9.63
C ARG A 214 -11.87 -13.22 9.00
N ASP A 215 -12.93 -14.01 9.11
CA ASP A 215 -14.27 -13.49 8.87
C ASP A 215 -14.59 -12.47 9.97
N VAL A 216 -14.80 -11.23 9.55
CA VAL A 216 -15.09 -10.11 10.43
C VAL A 216 -16.49 -9.57 10.16
N PRO A 217 -17.18 -9.05 11.19
CA PRO A 217 -18.47 -8.39 11.00
C PRO A 217 -18.39 -7.24 9.99
N LEU A 218 -19.50 -6.98 9.32
CA LEU A 218 -19.64 -5.83 8.43
C LEU A 218 -19.32 -4.53 9.20
N GLY A 219 -18.60 -3.60 8.56
CA GLY A 219 -18.19 -2.34 9.19
C GLY A 219 -17.06 -2.48 10.22
N ARG A 220 -16.43 -3.65 10.33
CA ARG A 220 -15.23 -3.88 11.16
C ARG A 220 -14.13 -4.61 10.38
N PRO A 221 -13.68 -4.05 9.25
CA PRO A 221 -12.67 -4.70 8.43
C PRO A 221 -11.38 -4.95 9.22
N GLN A 222 -10.74 -6.09 8.97
CA GLN A 222 -9.45 -6.41 9.56
C GLN A 222 -8.34 -5.61 8.85
N PRO A 223 -7.53 -4.83 9.58
CA PRO A 223 -6.34 -4.24 9.03
C PRO A 223 -5.27 -5.30 8.76
N VAL A 224 -4.56 -5.16 7.63
CA VAL A 224 -3.53 -6.11 7.15
C VAL A 224 -2.11 -5.57 7.28
N PHE A 225 -1.95 -4.29 7.61
CA PHE A 225 -0.68 -3.67 7.91
C PHE A 225 -0.46 -3.60 9.43
N ASP A 226 0.76 -3.88 9.86
CA ASP A 226 1.21 -3.94 11.26
C ASP A 226 1.74 -2.60 11.81
N PHE A 227 1.69 -1.56 10.99
CA PHE A 227 1.97 -0.17 11.34
C PHE A 227 0.69 0.68 11.29
N VAL A 228 0.79 1.88 11.86
CA VAL A 228 -0.29 2.87 11.91
C VAL A 228 0.29 4.19 11.41
N LEU A 229 -0.35 4.78 10.40
CA LEU A 229 0.05 6.06 9.83
C LEU A 229 -0.46 7.22 10.70
N GLY A 230 0.29 8.31 10.78
CA GLY A 230 -0.13 9.52 11.53
C GLY A 230 -0.23 9.29 13.04
N SER A 231 0.45 8.27 13.57
CA SER A 231 0.58 8.11 15.01
C SER A 231 1.63 9.11 15.49
N ASP A 232 1.27 9.99 16.41
CA ASP A 232 2.27 10.84 17.05
C ASP A 232 3.29 9.95 17.76
N CYS A 233 4.57 10.12 17.43
CA CYS A 233 5.67 9.58 18.24
C CYS A 233 5.81 10.31 19.60
N GLN A 234 4.91 11.25 19.93
CA GLN A 234 4.92 11.96 21.20
C GLN A 234 4.28 11.13 22.31
N GLY A 235 5.04 10.14 22.75
CA GLY A 235 4.87 9.48 24.03
C GLY A 235 6.19 9.45 24.77
N HIS A 236 6.68 10.62 25.19
CA HIS A 236 7.61 10.78 26.31
C HIS A 236 7.54 12.19 26.88
#